data_AF-A0A7C1AMV4-F1
#
_entry.id   AF-A0A7C1AMV4-F1
#
_cell.length_a   1.000
_cell.length_b   1.000
_cell.length_c   1.000
_cell.angle_alpha   90.00
_cell.angle_beta   90.00
_cell.angle_gamma   90.00
#
_symmetry.space_group_name_H-M   'P 1'
#
loop_
_entity.id
_entity.type
_entity.pdbx_description
1 polymer ?
#
loop_
_entity_poly.entity_id
_entity_poly.type
_entity_poly.pdbx_seq_one_letter_code
_entity_poly.pdbx_strand_id
1 'polypeptide(L)' 'RFGGNISRTAEFVGMERSALHRKLRGLGVASGERSASAR' A
#
# COMPACT_ATOMS: atom_id res chain seq x y z
N ARG A 1 -5.71 10.57 3.48
CA ARG A 1 -5.36 10.08 4.84
C ARG A 1 -4.09 9.22 4.84
N PHE A 2 -3.84 8.37 3.84
CA PHE A 2 -2.50 7.80 3.59
C PHE A 2 -2.20 8.00 2.10
N GLY A 3 -1.33 8.95 1.74
CA GLY A 3 -1.14 9.42 0.36
C GLY A 3 -0.39 8.42 -0.55
N GLY A 4 -0.89 7.20 -0.69
CA GLY A 4 -0.27 6.14 -1.50
C GLY A 4 0.84 5.35 -0.80
N ASN A 5 1.18 5.72 0.44
CA ASN A 5 2.20 5.00 1.21
C ASN A 5 1.58 3.75 1.87
N ILE A 6 1.73 2.61 1.20
CA ILE A 6 1.24 1.31 1.67
C ILE A 6 1.85 0.89 3.02
N SER A 7 3.09 1.28 3.32
CA SER A 7 3.74 0.95 4.59
C SER A 7 3.01 1.57 5.76
N ARG A 8 2.65 2.86 5.68
CA ARG A 8 1.86 3.52 6.74
C ARG A 8 0.45 2.96 6.88
N THR A 9 -0.16 2.56 5.77
CA THR A 9 -1.45 1.85 5.81
C THR A 9 -1.30 0.52 6.51
N ALA A 10 -0.25 -0.24 6.21
CA ALA A 10 0.06 -1.53 6.82
C ALA A 10 0.28 -1.40 8.32
N GLU A 11 1.09 -0.43 8.76
CA GLU A 11 1.30 -0.11 10.18
C GLU A 11 -0.02 0.26 10.88
N PHE A 12 -0.87 1.08 10.25
CA PHE A 12 -2.15 1.49 10.82
C PHE A 12 -3.13 0.33 11.00
N VAL A 13 -3.16 -0.62 10.07
CA VAL A 13 -4.02 -1.82 10.17
C VAL A 13 -3.35 -2.98 10.91
N GLY A 14 -2.13 -2.80 11.42
CA GLY A 14 -1.36 -3.84 12.10
C GLY A 14 -0.99 -5.03 11.19
N MET A 15 -0.83 -4.78 9.89
CA MET A 15 -0.44 -5.78 8.90
C MET A 15 0.99 -5.53 8.41
N GLU A 16 1.69 -6.59 8.04
CA GLU A 16 2.97 -6.48 7.35
C GLU A 16 2.77 -5.97 5.91
N ARG A 17 3.68 -5.12 5.41
CA ARG A 17 3.55 -4.48 4.08
C ARG A 17 3.32 -5.50 2.97
N SER A 18 4.07 -6.60 2.96
CA SER A 18 3.99 -7.60 1.89
C SER A 18 2.67 -8.38 1.96
N ALA A 19 2.17 -8.66 3.17
CA ALA A 19 0.87 -9.28 3.37
C ALA A 19 -0.27 -8.40 2.85
N LEU A 20 -0.24 -7.11 3.19
CA LEU A 20 -1.20 -6.13 2.70
C LEU A 20 -1.13 -6.02 1.16
N HIS A 21 0.07 -5.93 0.59
CA HIS A 21 0.28 -5.84 -0.85
C HIS A 21 -0.24 -7.08 -1.60
N ARG A 22 0.03 -8.29 -1.10
CA ARG A 22 -0.50 -9.55 -1.67
C ARG A 22 -2.02 -9.59 -1.63
N LYS A 23 -2.61 -9.19 -0.50
CA LYS A 23 -4.07 -9.16 -0.31
C LYS A 23 -4.73 -8.18 -1.27
N LEU A 24 -4.16 -6.98 -1.42
CA LEU A 24 -4.67 -5.96 -2.34
C LEU A 24 -4.54 -6.40 -3.81
N ARG A 25 -3.41 -7.01 -4.21
CA ARG A 25 -3.25 -7.62 -5.55
C ARG A 25 -4.27 -8.72 -5.82
N GLY A 26 -4.51 -9.61 -4.86
CA GLY A 26 -5.49 -10.69 -4.99
C GLY A 26 -6.93 -10.20 -5.13
N LEU A 27 -7.23 -9.02 -4.57
CA LEU A 27 -8.54 -8.36 -4.66
C LEU A 27 -8.66 -7.42 -5.88
N GLY A 28 -7.64 -7.34 -6.74
CA GLY A 28 -7.63 -6.43 -7.88
C GLY A 28 -7.47 -4.94 -7.50
N VAL A 29 -7.15 -4.65 -6.24
CA VAL A 29 -6.94 -3.28 -5.75
C VAL A 29 -5.47 -2.94 -5.92
N ALA A 30 -5.14 -2.15 -6.94
CA ALA A 30 -3.82 -1.55 -7.04
C ALA A 30 -3.66 -0.56 -5.88
N SER A 31 -2.76 -0.88 -4.95
CA SER A 31 -2.33 0.11 -3.95
C SER A 31 -1.75 1.27 -4.71
N GLY A 32 -2.35 2.45 -4.59
CA GLY A 32 -1.98 3.64 -5.33
C GLY A 32 -0.58 4.12 -4.97
N GLU A 33 0.45 3.39 -5.39
CA GLU A 33 1.80 3.88 -5.60
C GLU A 33 1.73 4.80 -6.81
N ARG A 34 1.13 5.99 -6.62
CA ARG A 34 1.59 7.12 -7.42
C ARG A 34 3.04 7.30 -7.04
N SER A 35 3.89 6.72 -7.89
CA SER A 35 5.31 6.99 -8.03
C SER A 35 5.54 8.50 -7.89
N ALA A 36 5.78 8.93 -6.66
CA ALA A 36 6.27 10.25 -6.34
C ALA A 36 7.79 10.13 -6.19
N SER A 37 8.43 9.69 -7.26
CA SER A 37 9.86 9.88 -7.49
C SER A 37 10.12 9.95 -8.99
N ALA A 38 9.45 10.92 -9.63
CA ALA A 38 9.99 11.62 -10.77
C ALA A 38 10.27 13.05 -10.30
N ARG A 39 11.43 13.22 -9.68
CA ARG A 39 12.21 14.45 -9.69
C ARG A 39 13.57 14.09 -10.25
#